data_AF-A0A7Y1UA29-F1
#
_entry.id   AF-A0A7Y1UA29-F1
#
_cell.length_a   1.000
_cell.length_b   1.000
_cell.length_c   1.000
_cell.angle_alpha   90.00
_cell.angle_beta   90.00
_cell.angle_gamma   90.00
#
_symmetry.space_group_name_H-M   'P 1'
#
loop_
_entity.id
_entity.type
_entity.pdbx_description
1 polymer ?
#
loop_
_entity_poly.entity_id
_entity_poly.type
_entity_poly.pdbx_seq_one_letter_code
_entity_poly.pdbx_strand_id
1 'polypeptide(L)' 'MINNLLFLNGLGTAEVALIVFVILIFFGSKRIPDLARGLGKGMREFKDAVGDVKGEVEKSMRDTEQEINKTINKEEKE' A
#
# COMPACT_ATOMS: atom_id res chain seq x y z
N MET A 1 44.86 16.18 7.71
CA MET A 1 43.70 16.68 6.93
C MET A 1 42.57 15.68 7.16
N ILE A 2 41.46 16.14 7.71
CA ILE A 2 40.37 15.28 8.21
C ILE A 2 39.61 14.73 6.99
N ASN A 3 39.77 13.44 6.69
CA ASN A 3 39.02 12.79 5.62
C ASN A 3 37.57 12.56 6.03
N ASN A 4 36.77 13.62 5.97
CA ASN A 4 35.31 13.60 6.08
C ASN A 4 34.62 13.14 4.78
N LEU A 5 35.37 12.51 3.86
CA LEU A 5 34.89 12.16 2.51
C LEU A 5 34.66 10.65 2.29
N LEU A 6 34.83 9.83 3.35
CA LEU A 6 34.32 8.44 3.36
C LEU A 6 32.78 8.39 3.27
N PHE A 7 32.08 9.46 3.70
CA PHE A 7 30.61 9.57 3.70
C PHE A 7 29.92 9.54 2.31
N LEU A 8 30.64 9.75 1.21
CA LEU A 8 30.04 9.92 -0.12
C LEU A 8 30.41 8.82 -1.14
N ASN A 9 31.33 7.91 -0.80
CA ASN A 9 31.80 6.87 -1.73
C ASN A 9 31.05 5.53 -1.62
N GLY A 10 30.12 5.44 -0.68
CA GLY A 10 29.23 4.30 -0.49
C GLY A 10 28.55 4.43 0.86
N LEU A 11 27.21 4.42 0.86
CA LEU A 11 26.46 4.24 2.09
C LEU A 11 26.71 2.82 2.58
N GLY A 12 27.78 2.63 3.34
CA GLY A 12 28.05 1.38 4.01
C GLY A 12 27.00 1.12 5.09
N THR A 13 26.95 -0.14 5.54
CA THR A 13 26.07 -0.56 6.64
C THR A 13 26.32 0.25 7.92
N ALA A 14 27.56 0.71 8.12
CA ALA A 14 27.95 1.49 9.30
C ALA A 14 27.31 2.89 9.30
N GLU A 15 27.28 3.57 8.15
CA GLU A 15 26.70 4.90 7.99
C GLU A 15 25.19 4.87 8.15
N VAL A 16 24.52 3.89 7.53
CA VAL A 16 23.08 3.68 7.69
C VAL A 16 22.73 3.40 9.15
N ALA A 17 23.51 2.57 9.84
CA ALA A 17 23.32 2.30 11.26
C ALA A 17 23.46 3.56 12.12
N LEU A 18 24.42 4.46 11.80
CA LEU A 18 24.59 5.73 12.51
C LEU A 18 23.39 6.67 12.32
N ILE A 19 22.88 6.80 11.09
CA ILE A 19 21.69 7.61 10.81
C ILE A 19 20.47 7.06 11.57
N VAL A 20 20.25 5.74 11.51
CA VAL A 20 19.18 5.07 12.27
C VAL A 20 19.36 5.30 13.77
N PHE A 21 20.57 5.23 14.29
CA PHE A 21 20.86 5.47 15.71
C PHE A 21 20.50 6.90 16.15
N VAL A 22 20.84 7.91 15.35
CA VAL A 22 20.45 9.30 15.62
C VAL A 22 18.93 9.44 15.61
N ILE A 23 18.24 8.91 14.60
CA ILE A 23 16.78 8.93 14.52
C ILE A 23 16.15 8.22 15.74
N LEU A 24 16.70 7.08 16.18
CA LEU A 24 16.22 6.36 17.36
C LEU A 24 16.40 7.14 18.66
N ILE A 25 17.39 8.02 18.78
CA ILE A 25 17.53 8.90 19.94
C ILE A 25 16.46 10.01 19.92
N PHE A 26 16.25 10.65 18.77
CA PHE A 26 15.27 11.75 18.64
C PHE A 26 13.82 11.26 18.74
N PHE A 27 13.49 10.18 18.04
CA PHE A 27 12.13 9.65 17.97
C PHE A 27 11.88 8.53 18.99
N GLY A 28 12.92 7.88 19.52
CA GLY A 28 12.79 6.73 20.41
C GLY A 28 12.63 5.41 19.67
N SER A 29 13.15 4.32 20.26
CA SER A 29 13.11 2.97 19.67
C SER A 29 11.72 2.36 19.50
N LYS A 30 10.71 2.92 20.18
CA LYS A 30 9.32 2.45 20.11
C LYS A 30 8.51 3.15 19.02
N ARG A 31 8.83 4.40 18.67
CA ARG A 31 7.99 5.19 17.74
C ARG A 31 8.05 4.66 16.31
N ILE A 32 9.22 4.30 15.80
CA ILE A 32 9.36 3.75 14.45
C ILE A 32 8.55 2.45 14.27
N PRO A 33 8.71 1.41 15.11
CA PRO A 33 7.94 0.17 14.94
C PRO A 33 6.44 0.38 15.18
N ASP A 34 6.04 1.27 16.08
CA ASP A 34 4.62 1.56 16.31
C ASP A 34 3.98 2.29 15.13
N LEU A 35 4.68 3.24 14.51
CA LEU A 35 4.25 3.88 13.26
C LEU A 35 4.16 2.88 12.12
N ALA A 36 5.18 2.01 11.95
CA ALA A 36 5.18 0.97 10.92
C ALA A 36 4.01 -0.01 11.10
N ARG A 37 3.71 -0.42 12.35
CA ARG A 37 2.55 -1.27 12.67
C ARG A 37 1.23 -0.56 12.37
N GLY A 38 1.11 0.72 12.73
CA GLY A 38 -0.09 1.53 12.47
C GLY A 38 -0.34 1.70 10.97
N LEU A 39 0.68 2.11 10.22
CA LEU A 39 0.63 2.24 8.76
C LEU A 39 0.35 0.91 8.08
N GLY A 40 0.95 -0.20 8.55
CA GLY A 40 0.72 -1.52 7.99
C GLY A 40 -0.71 -2.01 8.17
N LYS A 41 -1.31 -1.77 9.35
CA LYS A 41 -2.73 -2.07 9.60
C LYS A 41 -3.64 -1.20 8.74
N GLY A 42 -3.40 0.11 8.71
CA GLY A 42 -4.21 1.04 7.90
C GLY A 42 -4.13 0.74 6.41
N MET A 43 -2.94 0.40 5.89
CA MET A 43 -2.77 0.01 4.48
C MET A 43 -3.50 -1.29 4.15
N ARG A 44 -3.53 -2.24 5.09
CA ARG A 44 -4.27 -3.50 4.93
C ARG A 44 -5.78 -3.25 4.90
N GLU A 45 -6.31 -2.53 5.89
CA GLU A 45 -7.74 -2.18 5.94
C GLU A 45 -8.16 -1.37 4.71
N PHE A 46 -7.32 -0.42 4.27
CA PHE A 46 -7.55 0.33 3.04
C PHE A 46 -7.60 -0.57 1.80
N LYS A 47 -6.65 -1.49 1.67
CA LYS A 47 -6.62 -2.45 0.55
C LYS A 47 -7.85 -3.36 0.56
N ASP A 48 -8.25 -3.86 1.72
CA ASP A 48 -9.39 -4.75 1.86
C ASP A 48 -10.69 -4.01 1.47
N ALA A 49 -10.90 -2.79 1.97
CA ALA A 49 -12.06 -1.96 1.60
C ALA A 49 -12.11 -1.64 0.10
N VAL A 50 -10.96 -1.30 -0.51
CA VAL A 50 -10.89 -1.07 -1.96
C VAL A 50 -11.17 -2.35 -2.76
N GLY A 51 -10.72 -3.50 -2.25
CA GLY A 51 -10.98 -4.82 -2.85
C GLY A 51 -12.47 -5.16 -2.87
N ASP A 52 -13.16 -4.95 -1.75
CA ASP A 52 -14.59 -5.22 -1.63
C ASP A 52 -15.40 -4.33 -2.58
N VAL A 53 -15.12 -3.03 -2.61
CA VAL A 53 -15.78 -2.08 -3.52
C VAL A 53 -15.57 -2.48 -4.99
N LYS A 54 -14.34 -2.87 -5.36
CA LYS A 54 -14.06 -3.33 -6.72
C LYS A 54 -14.87 -4.58 -7.07
N GLY A 55 -14.96 -5.54 -6.14
CA GLY A 55 -15.74 -6.77 -6.32
C GLY A 55 -17.24 -6.51 -6.48
N GLU A 56 -17.80 -5.60 -5.68
CA GLU A 56 -19.22 -5.21 -5.78
C GLU A 56 -19.53 -4.48 -7.08
N VAL A 57 -18.64 -3.58 -7.54
CA VAL A 57 -18.79 -2.88 -8.82
C VAL A 57 -18.74 -3.86 -9.99
N GLU A 58 -17.78 -4.78 -10.00
CA GLU A 58 -17.64 -5.79 -11.05
C GLU A 58 -18.85 -6.74 -11.08
N LYS A 59 -19.36 -7.14 -9.91
CA LYS A 59 -20.59 -7.94 -9.81
C LYS A 59 -21.81 -7.17 -10.33
N SER A 60 -21.96 -5.90 -9.95
CA SER A 60 -23.09 -5.06 -10.40
C SER A 60 -23.08 -4.84 -11.91
N MET A 61 -21.90 -4.65 -12.51
CA MET A 61 -21.73 -4.54 -13.95
C MET A 61 -22.11 -5.84 -14.66
N ARG A 62 -21.65 -6.99 -14.15
CA ARG A 62 -22.00 -8.31 -14.70
C ARG A 62 -23.49 -8.61 -14.60
N ASP A 63 -24.12 -8.28 -13.48
CA ASP A 63 -25.57 -8.48 -13.26
C ASP A 63 -26.37 -7.61 -14.25
N THR A 64 -25.95 -6.35 -14.46
CA THR A 64 -26.55 -5.44 -15.46
C THR A 64 -26.42 -5.98 -16.88
N GLU A 65 -25.23 -6.48 -17.26
CA GLU A 65 -24.99 -7.02 -18.59
C GLU A 65 -25.79 -8.31 -18.85
N GLN A 66 -26.03 -9.13 -17.82
CA GLN A 66 -26.89 -10.30 -17.92
C GLN A 66 -28.37 -9.93 -18.10
N GLU A 67 -28.86 -8.87 -17.46
CA GLU A 67 -30.24 -8.38 -17.68
C GLU A 67 -30.44 -7.80 -19.07
N ILE A 68 -29.47 -7.02 -19.56
CA ILE A 68 -29.49 -6.46 -20.93
C ILE A 68 -29.54 -7.60 -21.95
N ASN A 69 -28.66 -8.59 -21.82
CA ASN A 69 -28.63 -9.74 -22.73
C ASN A 69 -29.93 -10.57 -22.68
N LYS A 70 -30.54 -10.74 -21.51
CA LYS A 70 -31.85 -11.42 -21.41
C LYS A 70 -32.97 -10.65 -22.12
N THR A 71 -32.92 -9.32 -22.08
CA THR A 71 -33.93 -8.47 -22.72
C THR A 71 -33.79 -8.51 -24.25
N ILE A 72 -32.56 -8.38 -24.75
CA ILE A 72 -32.25 -8.45 -26.20
C ILE A 72 -32.68 -9.81 -26.79
N ASN A 73 -32.33 -10.92 -26.14
CA ASN A 73 -32.67 -12.26 -26.65
C ASN A 73 -34.17 -12.58 -26.58
N LYS A 74 -34.96 -11.79 -25.84
CA LYS A 74 -36.42 -11.97 -25.74
C LYS A 74 -37.15 -11.22 -26.85
N GLU A 75 -36.61 -10.08 -27.30
CA GLU A 75 -37.14 -9.30 -28.43
C GLU A 75 -36.86 -9.96 -29.79
N GLU A 76 -35.80 -10.75 -29.93
CA GLU A 76 -35.52 -11.49 -31.19
C GLU A 76 -36.39 -12.75 -31.41
N LYS A 77 -37.22 -13.13 -30.43
CA LYS A 77 -38.06 -14.35 -30.49
C LYS A 77 -39.56 -14.08 -30.63
N GLU A 78 -40.00 -12.83 -30.68
CA GLU A 78 -41.35 -12.41 -31.07
C GLU A 78 -41.38 -11.91 -32.52
#